data_AF-A0A1J5I3A7-F1
#
_entry.id   AF-A0A1J5I3A7-F1
#
_cell.length_a   1.000
_cell.length_b   1.000
_cell.length_c   1.000
_cell.angle_alpha   90.00
_cell.angle_beta   90.00
_cell.angle_gamma   90.00
#
_symmetry.space_group_name_H-M   'P 1'
#
loop_
_entity.id
_entity.type
_entity.pdbx_description
1 polymer ?
#
loop_
_entity_poly.entity_id
_entity_poly.type
_entity_poly.pdbx_seq_one_letter_code
_entity_poly.pdbx_strand_id
1 'polypeptide(L)'
;MFEQTSVATAIHKLYPDIKKFGIFIKVKKDRLVGARNYELTLEKDTRNAKINLNLDEVKQCMAGNRCSLITLELERFVRQFIDESYAVSAAG
;
A
#
# COMPACT_ATOMS: atom_id res chain seq x y z
N MET A 1 -16.04 -4.49 10.41
CA MET A 1 -15.64 -5.07 9.10
C MET A 1 -15.75 -4.03 7.97
N PHE A 2 -16.78 -3.18 7.97
CA PHE A 2 -16.99 -2.09 6.98
C PHE A 2 -15.82 -1.11 6.77
N GLU A 3 -15.09 -0.72 7.83
CA GLU A 3 -14.01 0.27 7.70
C GLU A 3 -12.83 -0.23 6.82
N GLN A 4 -12.49 -1.51 6.85
CA GLN A 4 -11.36 -2.05 6.09
C GLN A 4 -11.60 -1.95 4.58
N THR A 5 -12.80 -2.33 4.14
CA THR A 5 -13.21 -2.25 2.73
C THR A 5 -13.27 -0.81 2.23
N SER A 6 -13.74 0.12 3.08
CA SER A 6 -13.80 1.55 2.74
C SER A 6 -12.41 2.17 2.55
N VAL A 7 -11.46 1.84 3.43
CA VAL A 7 -10.07 2.32 3.33
C VAL A 7 -9.40 1.74 2.09
N ALA A 8 -9.54 0.43 1.84
CA ALA A 8 -9.01 -0.20 0.63
C ALA A 8 -9.58 0.46 -0.64
N THR A 9 -10.89 0.74 -0.66
CA THR A 9 -11.56 1.39 -1.80
C THR A 9 -11.07 2.82 -2.00
N ALA A 10 -10.91 3.60 -0.93
CA ALA A 10 -10.39 4.97 -1.01
C ALA A 10 -8.96 4.99 -1.58
N ILE A 11 -8.10 4.09 -1.12
CA ILE A 11 -6.73 3.96 -1.62
C ILE A 11 -6.74 3.55 -3.11
N HIS A 12 -7.56 2.58 -3.50
CA HIS A 12 -7.71 2.22 -4.92
C HIS A 12 -8.22 3.37 -5.80
N LYS A 13 -9.05 4.28 -5.26
CA LYS A 13 -9.48 5.48 -5.99
C LYS A 13 -8.35 6.50 -6.12
N LEU A 14 -7.53 6.67 -5.09
CA LEU A 14 -6.38 7.58 -5.10
C LEU A 14 -5.25 7.09 -6.00
N TYR A 15 -5.07 5.77 -6.10
CA TYR A 15 -4.06 5.12 -6.93
C TYR A 15 -4.75 4.14 -7.89
N PRO A 16 -5.43 4.60 -8.96
CA PRO A 16 -6.11 3.70 -9.88
C PRO A 16 -5.13 2.80 -10.66
N ASP A 17 -3.89 3.24 -10.82
CA ASP A 17 -2.88 2.55 -11.62
C ASP A 17 -2.20 1.37 -10.90
N ILE A 18 -2.36 1.18 -9.57
CA ILE A 18 -1.67 0.07 -8.88
C ILE A 18 -2.06 -1.31 -9.43
N LYS A 19 -3.30 -1.46 -9.91
CA LYS A 19 -3.73 -2.68 -10.60
C LYS A 19 -3.00 -2.91 -11.94
N LYS A 20 -2.69 -1.84 -12.69
CA LYS A 20 -1.91 -1.95 -13.94
C LYS A 20 -0.49 -2.45 -13.68
N PHE A 21 0.06 -2.14 -12.51
CA PHE A 21 1.35 -2.65 -12.05
C PHE A 21 1.28 -4.05 -11.42
N GLY A 22 0.11 -4.68 -11.38
CA GLY A 22 -0.09 -6.00 -10.76
C GLY A 22 0.01 -6.00 -9.23
N ILE A 23 -0.15 -4.83 -8.59
CA ILE A 23 -0.06 -4.67 -7.14
C ILE A 23 -1.46 -4.78 -6.52
N PHE A 24 -1.61 -5.72 -5.61
CA PHE A 24 -2.80 -5.93 -4.79
C PHE A 24 -2.62 -5.25 -3.44
N ILE A 25 -3.68 -4.58 -2.95
CA ILE A 25 -3.67 -3.90 -1.66
C ILE A 25 -4.61 -4.64 -0.72
N LYS A 26 -4.09 -5.07 0.42
CA LYS A 26 -4.86 -5.59 1.56
C LYS A 26 -4.78 -4.61 2.71
N VAL A 27 -5.89 -4.43 3.42
CA VAL A 27 -5.96 -3.54 4.59
C VAL A 27 -6.50 -4.35 5.75
N LYS A 28 -5.75 -4.38 6.85
CA LYS A 28 -6.15 -5.03 8.10
C LYS A 28 -6.21 -3.99 9.19
N LYS A 29 -7.33 -3.90 9.89
CA LYS A 29 -7.46 -3.06 11.09
C LYS A 29 -6.88 -3.83 12.28
N ASP A 30 -5.80 -3.34 12.85
CA ASP A 30 -5.25 -3.86 14.10
C ASP A 30 -6.13 -3.42 15.28
N ARG A 31 -6.23 -4.26 16.31
CA ARG A 31 -7.05 -4.01 17.50
C ARG A 31 -6.28 -3.32 18.62
N LEU A 32 -4.97 -3.09 18.45
CA LEU A 32 -4.13 -2.45 19.45
C LEU A 32 -4.55 -0.99 19.69
N VAL A 33 -5.20 -0.74 20.81
CA VAL A 33 -5.52 0.61 21.32
C VAL A 33 -4.22 1.27 21.74
N GLY A 34 -3.61 2.08 20.87
CA GLY A 34 -2.51 2.96 21.25
C GLY A 34 -1.44 3.23 20.20
N ALA A 35 -1.28 2.38 19.18
CA ALA A 35 -0.31 2.61 18.11
C ALA A 35 -0.69 1.86 16.83
N ARG A 36 -0.61 2.56 15.68
CA ARG A 36 -0.70 2.00 14.31
C ARG A 36 -1.87 1.02 14.12
N ASN A 37 -3.06 1.59 13.93
CA ASN A 37 -4.33 0.86 13.91
C ASN A 37 -4.64 0.15 12.59
N TYR A 38 -3.87 0.39 11.52
CA TYR A 38 -4.11 -0.21 10.22
C TYR A 38 -2.80 -0.72 9.62
N GLU A 39 -2.78 -2.00 9.25
CA GLU A 39 -1.72 -2.60 8.46
C GLU A 39 -2.19 -2.64 6.99
N LEU A 40 -1.53 -1.88 6.13
CA LEU A 40 -1.63 -2.02 4.69
C LEU A 40 -0.60 -3.04 4.21
N THR A 41 -1.00 -3.99 3.39
CA THR A 41 -0.09 -4.91 2.70
C THR A 41 -0.18 -4.66 1.21
N LEU A 42 0.95 -4.34 0.59
CA LEU A 42 1.12 -4.33 -0.86
C LEU A 42 1.64 -5.71 -1.28
N GLU A 43 0.97 -6.36 -2.21
CA GLU A 43 1.33 -7.69 -2.71
C GLU A 43 1.51 -7.66 -4.21
N LYS A 44 2.60 -8.25 -4.70
CA LYS A 44 2.84 -8.50 -6.12
C LYS A 44 3.61 -9.80 -6.26
N ASP A 45 3.03 -10.78 -6.97
CA ASP A 45 3.59 -12.12 -7.13
C ASP A 45 3.87 -12.78 -5.76
N THR A 46 5.14 -13.09 -5.45
CA THR A 46 5.57 -13.66 -4.16
C THR A 46 6.03 -12.60 -3.15
N ARG A 47 6.04 -11.33 -3.54
CA ARG A 47 6.56 -10.24 -2.71
C ARG A 47 5.44 -9.52 -1.99
N ASN A 48 5.70 -9.17 -0.73
CA ASN A 48 4.82 -8.36 0.08
C ASN A 48 5.60 -7.25 0.79
N ALA A 49 4.95 -6.10 0.93
CA ALA A 49 5.42 -5.01 1.80
C ALA A 49 4.31 -4.62 2.75
N LYS A 50 4.66 -4.35 4.00
CA LYS A 50 3.71 -4.01 5.06
C LYS A 50 3.94 -2.60 5.55
N ILE A 51 2.86 -1.83 5.61
CA ILE A 51 2.85 -0.42 5.97
C ILE A 51 1.90 -0.27 7.15
N ASN A 52 2.39 0.29 8.24
CA ASN A 52 1.57 0.53 9.41
C ASN A 52 1.09 1.98 9.45
N LEU A 53 -0.20 2.17 9.20
CA LEU A 53 -0.88 3.45 9.20
C LEU A 53 -1.56 3.71 10.53
N ASN A 54 -1.47 4.94 11.00
CA ASN A 54 -2.25 5.44 12.13
C ASN A 54 -3.65 5.90 11.66
N LEU A 55 -4.49 6.29 12.62
CA LEU A 55 -5.86 6.72 12.32
C LEU A 55 -5.91 8.03 11.51
N ASP A 56 -4.97 8.95 11.75
CA ASP A 56 -4.93 10.25 11.08
C ASP A 56 -4.57 10.09 9.60
N GLU A 57 -3.56 9.30 9.31
CA GLU A 57 -3.13 8.97 7.94
C GLU A 57 -4.29 8.35 7.16
N VAL A 58 -5.01 7.40 7.76
CA VAL A 58 -6.19 6.79 7.13
C VAL A 58 -7.30 7.83 6.89
N LYS A 59 -7.54 8.74 7.84
CA LYS A 59 -8.53 9.82 7.66
C LYS A 59 -8.13 10.77 6.53
N GLN A 60 -6.85 11.14 6.42
CA GLN A 60 -6.35 11.97 5.33
C GLN A 60 -6.54 11.29 3.97
N CYS A 61 -6.21 10.00 3.88
CA CYS A 61 -6.51 9.17 2.71
C CYS A 61 -8.00 9.20 2.34
N MET A 62 -8.86 8.99 3.33
CA MET A 62 -10.31 8.96 3.11
C MET A 62 -10.89 10.32 2.72
N ALA A 63 -10.24 11.42 3.11
CA ALA A 63 -10.62 12.77 2.72
C ALA A 63 -10.24 13.13 1.27
N GLY A 64 -9.60 12.21 0.52
CA GLY A 64 -9.17 12.44 -0.85
C GLY A 64 -7.77 13.05 -0.97
N ASN A 65 -7.05 13.22 0.15
CA ASN A 65 -5.65 13.58 0.10
C ASN A 65 -4.81 12.35 -0.21
N ARG A 66 -3.82 12.49 -1.11
CA ARG A 66 -2.83 11.42 -1.32
C ARG A 66 -2.11 11.17 0.00
N CYS A 67 -2.21 9.95 0.54
CA CYS A 67 -1.48 9.60 1.75
C CYS A 67 0.01 9.65 1.46
N SER A 68 0.72 10.63 2.01
CA SER A 68 2.15 10.82 1.78
C SER A 68 2.96 9.56 2.11
N LEU A 69 2.63 8.89 3.22
CA LEU A 69 3.31 7.65 3.61
C LEU A 69 3.01 6.49 2.66
N ILE A 70 1.74 6.33 2.25
CA ILE A 70 1.36 5.28 1.28
C ILE A 70 2.00 5.55 -0.08
N THR A 71 2.02 6.80 -0.55
CA THR A 71 2.69 7.19 -1.80
C THR A 71 4.17 6.83 -1.75
N LEU A 72 4.87 7.22 -0.68
CA LEU A 72 6.30 6.96 -0.53
C LEU A 72 6.61 5.46 -0.50
N GLU A 73 5.84 4.69 0.25
CA GLU A 73 6.00 3.23 0.33
C GLU A 73 5.60 2.54 -0.98
N LEU A 74 4.56 3.01 -1.68
CA LEU A 74 4.22 2.54 -3.02
C LEU A 74 5.33 2.81 -4.03
N GLU A 75 5.86 4.03 -4.05
CA GLU A 75 6.97 4.40 -4.93
C GLU A 75 8.21 3.57 -4.62
N ARG A 76 8.54 3.38 -3.34
CA ARG A 76 9.65 2.55 -2.91
C ARG A 76 9.44 1.08 -3.31
N PHE A 77 8.25 0.55 -3.07
CA PHE A 77 7.86 -0.81 -3.44
C PHE A 77 8.01 -0.98 -4.95
N VAL A 78 7.35 -0.13 -5.75
CA VAL A 78 7.43 -0.12 -7.23
C VAL A 78 8.87 0.00 -7.72
N ARG A 79 9.67 0.92 -7.18
CA ARG A 79 11.09 1.08 -7.56
C ARG A 79 11.90 -0.17 -7.26
N GLN A 80 11.72 -0.79 -6.10
CA GLN A 80 12.38 -2.07 -5.78
C GLN A 80 12.03 -3.16 -6.81
N PHE A 81 10.80 -3.19 -7.34
CA PHE A 81 10.48 -4.09 -8.45
C PHE A 81 11.17 -3.72 -9.76
N ILE A 82 11.20 -2.44 -10.13
CA ILE A 82 11.76 -2.01 -11.41
C ILE A 82 13.28 -2.23 -11.42
N ASP A 83 13.99 -1.82 -10.37
CA ASP A 83 15.45 -1.99 -10.28
C ASP A 83 15.86 -3.48 -10.29
N GLU A 84 15.14 -4.34 -9.54
CA GLU A 84 15.47 -5.77 -9.52
C GLU A 84 15.08 -6.50 -10.82
N SER A 85 13.98 -6.11 -11.48
CA SER A 85 13.61 -6.70 -12.77
C SER A 85 14.61 -6.34 -13.87
N TYR A 86 15.34 -5.23 -13.74
CA TYR A 86 16.47 -4.90 -14.60
C TYR A 86 17.77 -5.62 -14.21
N ALA A 87 17.97 -5.91 -12.91
CA ALA A 87 19.14 -6.65 -12.44
C ALA A 87 19.15 -8.13 -12.88
N VAL A 88 17.99 -8.75 -13.13
CA VAL A 88 17.91 -10.14 -13.61
C VAL A 88 18.23 -10.28 -15.10
N SER A 89 18.18 -9.20 -15.90
CA SER A 89 18.55 -9.24 -17.32
C SER A 89 20.07 -9.23 -17.58
N ALA A 90 20.89 -9.32 -16.53
CA ALA A 90 22.35 -9.33 -16.64
C ALA A 90 22.99 -10.56 -15.96
N ALA A 91 22.45 -11.76 -16.19
CA ALA A 91 23.19 -13.00 -15.93
C ALA A 91 22.63 -14.17 -16.75
N GLY A 92 23.37 -14.57 -17.81
CA GLY A 92 23.32 -15.90 -18.40
C GLY A 92 22.71 -15.98 -19.79
#